data_AF-A0A0M9G8V7-F1
#
_entry.id   AF-A0A0M9G8V7-F1
#
_cell.length_a   1.000
_cell.length_b   1.000
_cell.length_c   1.000
_cell.angle_alpha   90.00
_cell.angle_beta   90.00
_cell.angle_gamma   90.00
#
_symmetry.space_group_name_H-M   'P 1'
#
loop_
_entity.id
_entity.type
_entity.pdbx_description
1 polymer ?
#
loop_
_entity_poly.entity_id
_entity_poly.type
_entity_poly.pdbx_seq_one_letter_code
_entity_poly.pdbx_strand_id
1 'polypeptide(L)'
;MADPNEQALLQIAQQIERAVDDELDRVDHLDDDELFAIRQKRLKQLKEVQARRDEWLKKGHGQYLEVTDPKMFFDNVQDSERVVVHFMRRSTPRCEIIERHLRTIASEQFETRFCYVDVERVPSLPERFNVMMLPTLMLVEKQNTFHSIIGFDEFGGTDEFPTSTVKQVLSYYGMINEKGMFAADQNDD
;
A
#
# COMPACT_ATOMS: atom_id res chain seq x y z
N MET A 1 -17.65 16.08 46.28
CA MET A 1 -18.51 15.19 45.48
C MET A 1 -17.68 14.84 44.26
N ALA A 2 -17.37 13.56 44.03
CA ALA A 2 -16.56 13.15 42.89
C ALA A 2 -17.29 13.52 41.58
N ASP A 3 -16.56 14.04 40.62
CA ASP A 3 -17.11 14.53 39.35
C ASP A 3 -17.72 13.33 38.58
N PRO A 4 -18.96 13.39 38.07
CA PRO A 4 -19.60 12.27 37.37
C PRO A 4 -18.78 11.71 36.20
N ASN A 5 -17.97 12.58 35.56
CA ASN A 5 -17.05 12.20 34.49
C ASN A 5 -15.88 11.33 35.00
N GLU A 6 -15.41 11.58 36.22
CA GLU A 6 -14.32 10.86 36.86
C GLU A 6 -14.76 9.44 37.24
N GLN A 7 -16.00 9.28 37.71
CA GLN A 7 -16.59 7.98 38.01
C GLN A 7 -16.82 7.13 36.75
N ALA A 8 -17.25 7.74 35.65
CA ALA A 8 -17.40 7.04 34.36
C ALA A 8 -16.05 6.57 33.81
N LEU A 9 -15.01 7.41 33.86
CA LEU A 9 -13.64 7.06 33.46
C LEU A 9 -13.08 5.90 34.30
N LEU A 10 -13.31 5.91 35.62
CA LEU A 10 -12.92 4.83 36.52
C LEU A 10 -13.61 3.50 36.18
N GLN A 11 -14.91 3.52 35.86
CA GLN A 11 -15.63 2.31 35.46
C GLN A 11 -15.12 1.73 34.14
N ILE A 12 -14.80 2.60 33.17
CA ILE A 12 -14.24 2.18 31.88
C ILE A 12 -12.85 1.56 32.10
N ALA A 13 -11.99 2.20 32.89
CA ALA A 13 -10.66 1.67 33.20
C ALA A 13 -10.72 0.29 33.88
N GLN A 14 -11.65 0.11 34.83
CA GLN A 14 -11.87 -1.18 35.50
C GLN A 14 -12.39 -2.26 34.57
N GLN A 15 -13.23 -1.91 33.59
CA GLN A 15 -13.68 -2.87 32.57
C GLN A 15 -12.54 -3.28 31.63
N ILE A 16 -11.67 -2.35 31.26
CA ILE A 16 -10.49 -2.65 30.44
C ILE A 16 -9.53 -3.55 31.22
N GLU A 17 -9.24 -3.23 32.49
CA GLU A 17 -8.36 -4.03 33.35
C GLU A 17 -8.85 -5.47 33.46
N ARG A 18 -10.15 -5.68 33.76
CA ARG A 18 -10.73 -7.03 33.83
C ARG A 18 -10.66 -7.78 32.52
N ALA A 19 -10.91 -7.11 31.39
CA ALA A 19 -10.80 -7.76 30.08
C ALA A 19 -9.36 -8.20 29.78
N VAL A 20 -8.37 -7.42 30.22
CA VAL A 20 -6.94 -7.77 30.09
C VAL A 20 -6.58 -8.95 31.01
N ASP A 21 -7.06 -8.97 32.24
CA ASP A 21 -6.84 -10.07 33.19
C ASP A 21 -7.45 -11.39 32.68
N ASP A 22 -8.68 -11.35 32.17
CA ASP A 22 -9.35 -12.53 31.60
C ASP A 22 -8.58 -13.09 30.39
N GLU A 23 -7.96 -12.24 29.58
CA GLU A 23 -7.17 -12.65 28.42
C GLU A 23 -5.79 -13.19 28.81
N LEU A 24 -5.17 -12.64 29.86
CA LEU A 24 -3.95 -13.18 30.47
C LEU A 24 -4.17 -14.58 31.02
N ASP A 25 -5.25 -14.76 31.80
CA ASP A 25 -5.61 -16.07 32.33
C ASP A 25 -5.86 -17.08 31.21
N ARG A 26 -6.53 -16.67 30.12
CA ARG A 26 -6.73 -17.54 28.96
C ARG A 26 -5.40 -17.98 28.33
N VAL A 27 -4.45 -17.06 28.16
CA VAL A 27 -3.14 -17.36 27.56
C VAL A 27 -2.32 -18.30 28.43
N ASP A 28 -2.34 -18.10 29.75
CA ASP A 28 -1.62 -18.96 30.70
C ASP A 28 -2.20 -20.38 30.80
N HIS A 29 -3.47 -20.56 30.42
CA HIS A 29 -4.16 -21.84 30.41
C HIS A 29 -4.34 -22.45 29.01
N LEU A 30 -3.69 -21.90 27.96
CA LEU A 30 -3.65 -22.53 26.64
C LEU A 30 -3.00 -23.91 26.76
N ASP A 31 -3.68 -24.93 26.26
CA ASP A 31 -3.11 -26.27 26.21
C ASP A 31 -2.08 -26.42 25.07
N ASP A 32 -1.28 -27.48 25.13
CA ASP A 32 -0.23 -27.75 24.14
C ASP A 32 -0.78 -27.91 22.70
N ASP A 33 -2.02 -28.38 22.56
CA ASP A 33 -2.69 -28.61 21.27
C ASP A 33 -3.16 -27.28 20.66
N GLU A 34 -3.72 -26.37 21.46
CA GLU A 34 -4.10 -25.02 21.08
C GLU A 34 -2.86 -24.19 20.71
N LEU A 35 -1.78 -24.30 21.49
CA LEU A 35 -0.51 -23.64 21.17
C LEU A 35 0.08 -24.16 19.85
N PHE A 36 0.00 -25.47 19.62
CA PHE A 36 0.42 -26.08 18.36
C PHE A 36 -0.43 -25.61 17.18
N ALA A 37 -1.75 -25.51 17.33
CA ALA A 37 -2.67 -25.01 16.31
C ALA A 37 -2.38 -23.55 15.94
N ILE A 38 -2.15 -22.67 16.93
CA ILE A 38 -1.75 -21.27 16.71
C ILE A 38 -0.44 -21.21 15.91
N ARG A 39 0.55 -22.03 16.31
CA ARG A 39 1.83 -22.09 15.62
C ARG A 39 1.68 -22.56 14.17
N GLN A 40 0.88 -23.58 13.92
CA GLN A 40 0.58 -24.07 12.56
C GLN A 40 -0.13 -23.00 11.71
N LYS A 41 -1.12 -22.29 12.26
CA LYS A 41 -1.81 -21.19 11.58
C LYS A 41 -0.83 -20.08 11.16
N ARG A 42 0.04 -19.63 12.07
CA ARG A 42 1.07 -18.62 11.77
C ARG A 42 2.06 -19.10 10.71
N LEU A 43 2.53 -20.34 10.80
CA LEU A 43 3.42 -20.94 9.81
C LEU A 43 2.78 -20.99 8.42
N LYS A 44 1.49 -21.34 8.34
CA LYS A 44 0.75 -21.35 7.08
C LYS A 44 0.62 -19.94 6.49
N GLN A 45 0.23 -18.95 7.30
CA GLN A 45 0.12 -17.55 6.88
C GLN A 45 1.47 -17.02 6.36
N LEU A 46 2.57 -17.27 7.06
CA LEU A 46 3.90 -16.86 6.61
C LEU A 46 4.28 -17.48 5.26
N LYS A 47 3.97 -18.76 5.05
CA LYS A 47 4.20 -19.44 3.77
C LYS A 47 3.37 -18.84 2.64
N GLU A 48 2.11 -18.53 2.89
CA GLU A 48 1.21 -17.92 1.91
C GLU A 48 1.68 -16.52 1.50
N VAL A 49 2.06 -15.68 2.48
CA VAL A 49 2.61 -14.35 2.21
C VAL A 49 3.90 -14.43 1.40
N GLN A 50 4.79 -15.36 1.75
CA GLN A 50 6.02 -15.57 0.98
C GLN A 50 5.73 -16.01 -0.47
N ALA A 51 4.79 -16.94 -0.65
CA ALA A 51 4.40 -17.40 -1.99
C ALA A 51 3.82 -16.26 -2.84
N ARG A 52 2.93 -15.42 -2.27
CA ARG A 52 2.39 -14.23 -2.96
C ARG A 52 3.51 -13.27 -3.35
N ARG A 53 4.45 -13.01 -2.42
CA ARG A 53 5.62 -12.18 -2.69
C ARG A 53 6.45 -12.70 -3.86
N ASP A 54 6.72 -13.99 -3.89
CA ASP A 54 7.48 -14.62 -4.96
C ASP A 54 6.75 -14.53 -6.31
N GLU A 55 5.41 -14.64 -6.32
CA GLU A 55 4.60 -14.43 -7.51
C GLU A 55 4.64 -12.98 -8.01
N TRP A 56 4.53 -12.01 -7.12
CA TRP A 56 4.64 -10.59 -7.46
C TRP A 56 6.03 -10.25 -8.03
N LEU A 57 7.10 -10.78 -7.41
CA LEU A 57 8.46 -10.63 -7.91
C LEU A 57 8.63 -11.18 -9.34
N LYS A 58 8.06 -12.36 -9.65
CA LYS A 58 8.07 -12.93 -11.01
C LYS A 58 7.36 -12.04 -12.03
N LYS A 59 6.32 -11.34 -11.61
CA LYS A 59 5.59 -10.36 -12.43
C LYS A 59 6.35 -9.03 -12.54
N GLY A 60 7.43 -8.81 -11.80
CA GLY A 60 8.25 -7.60 -11.83
C GLY A 60 7.83 -6.52 -10.83
N HIS A 61 7.03 -6.87 -9.82
CA HIS A 61 6.81 -6.00 -8.66
C HIS A 61 8.11 -5.87 -7.84
N GLY A 62 8.15 -4.94 -6.89
CA GLY A 62 9.39 -4.67 -6.13
C GLY A 62 10.33 -3.66 -6.80
N GLN A 63 9.97 -3.19 -8.00
CA GLN A 63 10.82 -2.35 -8.84
C GLN A 63 10.00 -1.22 -9.47
N TYR A 64 10.70 -0.19 -9.91
CA TYR A 64 10.15 0.92 -10.68
C TYR A 64 10.67 0.84 -12.12
N LEU A 65 9.86 0.25 -12.99
CA LEU A 65 10.24 -0.10 -14.37
C LEU A 65 9.53 0.76 -15.41
N GLU A 66 10.22 0.98 -16.53
CA GLU A 66 9.67 1.68 -17.69
C GLU A 66 8.68 0.80 -18.44
N VAL A 67 7.58 1.41 -18.87
CA VAL A 67 6.65 0.85 -19.84
C VAL A 67 7.02 1.42 -21.21
N THR A 68 7.53 0.57 -22.09
CA THR A 68 8.09 0.99 -23.39
C THR A 68 7.07 1.06 -24.52
N ASP A 69 5.90 0.46 -24.34
CA ASP A 69 4.84 0.40 -25.34
C ASP A 69 3.47 0.14 -24.70
N PRO A 70 2.36 0.41 -25.42
CA PRO A 70 1.01 0.22 -24.88
C PRO A 70 0.69 -1.24 -24.56
N LYS A 71 1.27 -2.23 -25.25
CA LYS A 71 0.96 -3.63 -24.96
C LYS A 71 1.49 -3.98 -23.56
N MET A 72 2.74 -3.62 -23.27
CA MET A 72 3.33 -3.79 -21.95
C MET A 72 2.52 -3.09 -20.85
N PHE A 73 1.95 -1.92 -21.13
CA PHE A 73 1.04 -1.25 -20.19
C PHE A 73 -0.16 -2.14 -19.82
N PHE A 74 -0.88 -2.66 -20.82
CA PHE A 74 -2.09 -3.45 -20.58
C PHE A 74 -1.77 -4.81 -19.97
N ASP A 75 -0.66 -5.45 -20.36
CA ASP A 75 -0.19 -6.69 -19.73
C ASP A 75 0.07 -6.46 -18.23
N ASN A 76 0.75 -5.37 -17.87
CA ASN A 76 1.03 -5.01 -16.47
C ASN A 76 -0.24 -4.81 -15.64
N VAL A 77 -1.25 -4.14 -16.22
CA VAL A 77 -2.55 -3.88 -15.59
C VAL A 77 -3.39 -5.16 -15.47
N GLN A 78 -3.28 -6.08 -16.43
CA GLN A 78 -3.97 -7.36 -16.41
C GLN A 78 -3.37 -8.33 -15.37
N ASP A 79 -2.04 -8.35 -15.25
CA ASP A 79 -1.32 -9.30 -14.41
C ASP A 79 -1.26 -8.91 -12.92
N SER A 80 -1.65 -7.68 -12.58
CA SER A 80 -1.49 -7.11 -11.24
C SER A 80 -2.82 -6.55 -10.73
N GLU A 81 -3.14 -6.81 -9.47
CA GLU A 81 -4.37 -6.28 -8.86
C GLU A 81 -4.31 -4.75 -8.68
N ARG A 82 -3.16 -4.23 -8.27
CA ARG A 82 -2.91 -2.80 -8.05
C ARG A 82 -1.72 -2.34 -8.88
N VAL A 83 -1.88 -1.24 -9.62
CA VAL A 83 -0.81 -0.62 -10.41
C VAL A 83 -0.83 0.90 -10.20
N VAL A 84 0.33 1.46 -9.88
CA VAL A 84 0.58 2.90 -9.89
C VAL A 84 1.43 3.22 -11.10
N VAL A 85 0.90 4.06 -12.00
CA VAL A 85 1.55 4.45 -13.24
C VAL A 85 1.95 5.91 -13.17
N HIS A 86 3.25 6.18 -13.19
CA HIS A 86 3.79 7.53 -13.27
C HIS A 86 3.94 7.97 -14.73
N PHE A 87 3.05 8.84 -15.20
CA PHE A 87 3.26 9.56 -16.45
C PHE A 87 4.24 10.69 -16.20
N MET A 88 5.37 10.64 -16.90
CA MET A 88 6.53 11.49 -16.65
C MET A 88 7.19 11.98 -17.93
N ARG A 89 8.03 13.00 -17.79
CA ARG A 89 8.93 13.49 -18.84
C ARG A 89 10.26 13.84 -18.21
N ARG A 90 11.37 13.38 -18.80
CA ARG A 90 12.72 13.58 -18.25
C ARG A 90 13.13 15.05 -18.08
N SER A 91 12.62 15.94 -18.92
CA SER A 91 12.91 17.38 -18.84
C SER A 91 12.12 18.12 -17.75
N THR A 92 11.26 17.43 -17.00
CA THR A 92 10.44 18.02 -15.93
C THR A 92 11.03 17.68 -14.56
N PRO A 93 11.63 18.63 -13.81
CA PRO A 93 12.27 18.34 -12.52
C PRO A 93 11.34 17.71 -11.48
N ARG A 94 10.06 18.10 -11.48
CA ARG A 94 9.05 17.52 -10.58
C ARG A 94 8.80 16.03 -10.82
N CYS A 95 9.05 15.52 -12.03
CA CYS A 95 8.97 14.08 -12.29
C CYS A 95 10.09 13.32 -11.57
N GLU A 96 11.30 13.88 -11.48
CA GLU A 96 12.43 13.24 -10.79
C GLU A 96 12.17 13.08 -9.29
N ILE A 97 11.48 14.05 -8.68
CA ILE A 97 11.08 14.01 -7.27
C ILE A 97 10.17 12.80 -7.02
N ILE A 98 9.13 12.62 -7.83
CA ILE A 98 8.20 11.50 -7.72
C ILE A 98 8.90 10.17 -7.99
N GLU A 99 9.75 10.10 -9.02
CA GLU A 99 10.54 8.91 -9.32
C GLU A 99 11.35 8.44 -8.12
N ARG A 100 12.03 9.35 -7.42
CA ARG A 100 12.80 9.02 -6.21
C ARG A 100 11.93 8.37 -5.13
N HIS A 101 10.76 8.95 -4.84
CA HIS A 101 9.85 8.39 -3.84
C HIS A 101 9.30 7.02 -4.27
N LEU A 102 8.86 6.89 -5.52
CA LEU A 102 8.30 5.64 -6.03
C LEU A 102 9.34 4.51 -6.10
N ARG A 103 10.61 4.80 -6.42
CA ARG A 103 11.69 3.81 -6.38
C ARG A 103 11.86 3.23 -4.97
N THR A 104 11.84 4.08 -3.94
CA THR A 104 11.90 3.61 -2.54
C THR A 104 10.67 2.78 -2.19
N ILE A 105 9.46 3.29 -2.48
CA ILE A 105 8.21 2.62 -2.13
C ILE A 105 8.09 1.26 -2.82
N ALA A 106 8.44 1.18 -4.11
CA ALA A 106 8.34 -0.04 -4.90
C ALA A 106 9.15 -1.19 -4.28
N SER A 107 10.32 -0.90 -3.70
CA SER A 107 11.16 -1.93 -3.08
C SER A 107 10.60 -2.52 -1.78
N GLU A 108 9.59 -1.86 -1.21
CA GLU A 108 8.99 -2.22 0.08
C GLU A 108 7.55 -2.76 -0.05
N GLN A 109 6.81 -2.31 -1.07
CA GLN A 109 5.39 -2.62 -1.28
C GLN A 109 5.22 -3.51 -2.51
N PHE A 110 5.15 -4.82 -2.30
CA PHE A 110 5.11 -5.83 -3.37
C PHE A 110 3.69 -6.14 -3.84
N GLU A 111 2.67 -5.76 -3.08
CA GLU A 111 1.26 -5.92 -3.43
C GLU A 111 0.87 -5.02 -4.61
N THR A 112 1.66 -3.98 -4.87
CA THR A 112 1.38 -2.97 -5.89
C THR A 112 2.53 -2.83 -6.84
N ARG A 113 2.19 -2.87 -8.13
CA ARG A 113 3.15 -2.64 -9.19
C ARG A 113 3.38 -1.15 -9.38
N PHE A 114 4.64 -0.75 -9.41
CA PHE A 114 5.03 0.62 -9.74
C PHE A 114 5.72 0.64 -11.10
N CYS A 115 5.23 1.47 -12.01
CA CYS A 115 5.84 1.64 -13.31
C CYS A 115 5.72 3.09 -13.79
N TYR A 116 6.40 3.40 -14.89
CA TYR A 116 6.33 4.72 -15.48
C TYR A 116 6.25 4.69 -16.99
N VAL A 117 5.67 5.75 -17.53
CA VAL A 117 5.56 6.00 -18.96
C VAL A 117 6.23 7.33 -19.23
N ASP A 118 7.31 7.29 -20.01
CA ASP A 118 7.87 8.51 -20.60
C ASP A 118 6.95 8.95 -21.75
N VAL A 119 6.25 10.07 -21.54
CA VAL A 119 5.21 10.54 -22.47
C VAL A 119 5.76 10.93 -23.85
N GLU A 120 7.07 11.22 -23.95
CA GLU A 120 7.71 11.51 -25.24
C GLU A 120 7.96 10.24 -26.04
N ARG A 121 8.18 9.11 -25.35
CA ARG A 121 8.45 7.81 -25.98
C ARG A 121 7.18 7.05 -26.31
N VAL A 122 6.14 7.15 -25.48
CA VAL A 122 4.88 6.43 -25.67
C VAL A 122 3.69 7.41 -25.63
N PRO A 123 3.53 8.30 -26.64
CA PRO A 123 2.53 9.36 -26.61
C PRO A 123 1.07 8.88 -26.66
N SER A 124 0.82 7.65 -27.14
CA SER A 124 -0.54 7.11 -27.25
C SER A 124 -1.20 6.79 -25.90
N LEU A 125 -0.42 6.54 -24.85
CA LEU A 125 -0.94 6.28 -23.51
C LEU A 125 -1.46 7.54 -22.81
N PRO A 126 -0.69 8.65 -22.68
CA PRO A 126 -1.22 9.87 -22.08
C PRO A 126 -2.41 10.43 -22.87
N GLU A 127 -2.44 10.30 -24.20
CA GLU A 127 -3.61 10.66 -25.00
C GLU A 127 -4.84 9.81 -24.65
N ARG A 128 -4.68 8.49 -24.58
CA ARG A 128 -5.77 7.56 -24.27
C ARG A 128 -6.36 7.76 -22.87
N PHE A 129 -5.52 8.10 -21.90
CA PHE A 129 -5.92 8.33 -20.50
C PHE A 129 -6.15 9.80 -20.16
N ASN A 130 -6.14 10.69 -21.17
CA ASN A 130 -6.38 12.12 -21.01
C ASN A 130 -5.45 12.79 -19.99
N VAL A 131 -4.17 12.42 -19.99
CA VAL A 131 -3.14 12.98 -19.12
C VAL A 131 -2.67 14.32 -19.70
N MET A 132 -3.14 15.41 -19.09
CA MET A 132 -2.86 16.77 -19.56
C MET A 132 -1.68 17.45 -18.87
N MET A 133 -1.29 16.97 -17.68
CA MET A 133 -0.29 17.61 -16.81
C MET A 133 0.71 16.57 -16.29
N LEU A 134 1.94 17.02 -16.00
CA LEU A 134 3.00 16.16 -15.47
C LEU A 134 3.62 16.79 -14.21
N PRO A 135 4.04 15.97 -13.23
CA PRO A 135 3.83 14.52 -13.16
C PRO A 135 2.36 14.17 -12.90
N THR A 136 1.91 13.01 -13.39
CA THR A 136 0.60 12.42 -13.03
C THR A 136 0.80 10.98 -12.57
N LEU A 137 0.25 10.63 -11.40
CA LEU A 137 0.18 9.26 -10.91
C LEU A 137 -1.22 8.72 -11.10
N MET A 138 -1.38 7.82 -12.07
CA MET A 138 -2.64 7.14 -12.30
C MET A 138 -2.72 5.88 -11.43
N LEU A 139 -3.82 5.74 -10.70
CA LEU A 139 -4.08 4.63 -9.79
C LEU A 139 -5.06 3.66 -10.45
N VAL A 140 -4.62 2.40 -10.57
CA VAL A 140 -5.39 1.34 -11.22
C VAL A 140 -5.58 0.19 -10.25
N GLU A 141 -6.82 -0.19 -10.00
CA GLU A 141 -7.18 -1.36 -9.21
C GLU A 141 -8.11 -2.26 -10.03
N LYS A 142 -7.82 -3.57 -10.08
CA LYS A 142 -8.61 -4.58 -10.80
C LYS A 142 -8.94 -4.14 -12.23
N GLN A 143 -7.92 -3.66 -12.94
CA GLN A 143 -7.98 -3.17 -14.32
C GLN A 143 -8.83 -1.91 -14.54
N ASN A 144 -9.33 -1.29 -13.47
CA ASN A 144 -10.08 -0.04 -13.53
C ASN A 144 -9.23 1.13 -13.03
N THR A 145 -9.13 2.18 -13.84
CA THR A 145 -8.57 3.46 -13.39
C THR A 145 -9.63 4.22 -12.63
N PHE A 146 -9.38 4.54 -11.36
CA PHE A 146 -10.38 5.19 -10.51
C PHE A 146 -9.94 6.56 -9.99
N HIS A 147 -8.63 6.83 -9.94
CA HIS A 147 -8.09 8.12 -9.49
C HIS A 147 -6.78 8.45 -10.19
N SER A 148 -6.48 9.74 -10.31
CA SER A 148 -5.20 10.25 -10.79
C SER A 148 -4.75 11.42 -9.93
N ILE A 149 -3.58 11.29 -9.34
CA ILE A 149 -2.93 12.36 -8.58
C ILE A 149 -2.17 13.23 -9.56
N ILE A 150 -2.53 14.51 -9.67
CA ILE A 150 -1.95 15.45 -10.63
C ILE A 150 -1.05 16.42 -9.89
N GLY A 151 0.22 16.52 -10.31
CA GLY A 151 1.18 17.40 -9.65
C GLY A 151 1.42 16.97 -8.20
N PHE A 152 1.56 17.95 -7.29
CA PHE A 152 1.92 17.74 -5.88
C PHE A 152 0.82 18.15 -4.90
N ASP A 153 -0.36 18.50 -5.38
CA ASP A 153 -1.42 19.10 -4.54
C ASP A 153 -1.81 18.18 -3.38
N GLU A 154 -1.94 16.88 -3.65
CA GLU A 154 -2.24 15.87 -2.64
C GLU A 154 -1.05 15.53 -1.72
N PHE A 155 0.17 15.92 -2.10
CA PHE A 155 1.38 15.78 -1.27
C PHE A 155 1.70 17.03 -0.46
N GLY A 156 0.77 18.00 -0.41
CA GLY A 156 0.91 19.26 0.32
C GLY A 156 1.30 20.46 -0.55
N GLY A 157 1.37 20.29 -1.87
CA GLY A 157 1.58 21.39 -2.84
C GLY A 157 2.99 21.99 -2.86
N THR A 158 3.96 21.35 -2.21
CA THR A 158 5.36 21.78 -2.18
C THR A 158 6.26 20.79 -2.92
N ASP A 159 7.46 21.22 -3.30
CA ASP A 159 8.45 20.35 -3.96
C ASP A 159 9.25 19.51 -2.94
N GLU A 160 9.05 19.75 -1.64
CA GLU A 160 9.75 19.08 -0.55
C GLU A 160 8.77 18.37 0.38
N PHE A 161 8.61 17.06 0.18
CA PHE A 161 7.82 16.20 1.06
C PHE A 161 8.53 14.86 1.30
N PRO A 162 8.34 14.24 2.47
CA PRO A 162 8.94 12.94 2.77
C PRO A 162 8.21 11.81 2.02
N THR A 163 8.92 10.70 1.79
CA THR A 163 8.33 9.48 1.20
C THR A 163 7.12 8.96 2.00
N SER A 164 7.07 9.21 3.32
CA SER A 164 5.92 8.87 4.15
C SER A 164 4.63 9.56 3.72
N THR A 165 4.70 10.80 3.21
CA THR A 165 3.52 11.52 2.69
C THR A 165 2.96 10.82 1.46
N VAL A 166 3.83 10.43 0.51
CA VAL A 166 3.42 9.68 -0.68
C VAL A 166 2.79 8.34 -0.28
N LYS A 167 3.38 7.65 0.70
CA LYS A 167 2.83 6.40 1.23
C LYS A 167 1.45 6.59 1.86
N GLN A 168 1.25 7.62 2.68
CA GLN A 168 -0.04 7.93 3.30
C GLN A 168 -1.13 8.16 2.24
N VAL A 169 -0.82 8.96 1.21
CA VAL A 169 -1.76 9.22 0.10
C VAL A 169 -2.07 7.93 -0.65
N LEU A 170 -1.05 7.15 -1.04
CA LEU A 170 -1.28 5.87 -1.71
C LEU A 170 -2.07 4.88 -0.85
N SER A 171 -1.83 4.85 0.47
CA SER A 171 -2.55 3.98 1.39
C SER A 171 -4.00 4.42 1.58
N TYR A 172 -4.26 5.72 1.64
CA TYR A 172 -5.62 6.28 1.66
C TYR A 172 -6.44 5.83 0.44
N TYR A 173 -5.82 5.72 -0.74
CA TYR A 173 -6.46 5.17 -1.95
C TYR A 173 -6.42 3.63 -2.04
N GLY A 174 -5.98 2.93 -1.00
CA GLY A 174 -5.90 1.46 -0.99
C GLY A 174 -4.79 0.89 -1.87
N MET A 175 -3.90 1.74 -2.40
CA MET A 175 -2.83 1.31 -3.30
C MET A 175 -1.64 0.72 -2.56
N ILE A 176 -1.48 0.90 -1.26
CA ILE A 176 -0.45 0.21 -0.46
C ILE A 176 -0.97 -0.06 0.95
N ASN A 177 -0.39 -1.05 1.63
CA ASN A 177 -0.76 -1.42 2.98
C ASN A 177 0.08 -0.66 4.01
N GLU A 178 -0.54 0.21 4.81
CA GLU A 178 0.14 1.10 5.77
C GLU A 178 1.02 0.36 6.79
N LYS A 179 0.57 -0.82 7.22
CA LYS A 179 1.26 -1.69 8.19
C LYS A 179 2.09 -2.80 7.51
N GLY A 180 2.28 -2.72 6.19
CA GLY A 180 2.94 -3.73 5.37
C GLY A 180 2.06 -4.97 5.09
N MET A 181 2.52 -5.81 4.16
CA MET A 181 1.77 -6.98 3.67
C MET A 181 1.28 -7.94 4.77
N PHE A 182 1.95 -7.97 5.91
CA PHE A 182 1.60 -8.86 7.01
C PHE A 182 0.36 -8.42 7.78
N ALA A 183 -0.03 -7.15 7.75
CA ALA A 183 -1.04 -6.62 8.66
C ALA A 183 -2.40 -6.36 8.01
N ALA A 184 -2.48 -6.18 6.69
CA ALA A 184 -3.75 -5.95 5.98
C ALA A 184 -4.52 -7.26 5.75
N ASP A 185 -3.82 -8.37 5.48
CA ASP A 185 -4.42 -9.69 5.27
C ASP A 185 -4.75 -10.44 6.58
N GLN A 186 -4.59 -9.76 7.74
CA GLN A 186 -4.95 -10.29 9.06
C GLN A 186 -6.29 -9.78 9.58
N ASN A 187 -6.94 -8.85 8.86
CA ASN A 187 -8.24 -8.30 9.24
C ASN A 187 -9.40 -9.01 8.50
N ASP A 188 -9.35 -10.34 8.42
CA ASP A 188 -10.57 -11.14 8.29
C ASP A 188 -11.03 -11.49 9.71
N ASP A 189 -11.66 -10.51 10.37
CA ASP A 189 -12.58 -10.66 11.51
C ASP A 189 -13.75 -9.69 11.34
#